data_AF-A0A7V2F0H5-F1
#
_entry.id   AF-A0A7V2F0H5-F1
#
_cell.length_a   1.000
_cell.length_b   1.000
_cell.length_c   1.000
_cell.angle_alpha   90.00
_cell.angle_beta   90.00
_cell.angle_gamma   90.00
#
_symmetry.space_group_name_H-M   'P 1'
#
loop_
_entity.id
_entity.type
_entity.pdbx_description
1 polymer ?
#
loop_
_entity_poly.entity_id
_entity_poly.type
_entity_poly.pdbx_seq_one_letter_code
_entity_poly.pdbx_strand_id
1 'polypeptide(L)'
;MYLSGFSYKHFCVDPGSGGIGSEIVRFDNWSTKPVLHKGFPIVIPNSQNGKFYTSVHGQSISVAGKRIFICFANNAPDGSKVGVCYTYGTETGKFIGQFNPGPEVGGKENAGWVDIPNGIKAFLRSNGEYLVLVEEDYKSRNLLYRIPSNDRY
;
A
#
# COMPACT_ATOMS: atom_id res chain seq x y z
N MET A 1 -4.98 -5.99 -15.17
CA MET A 1 -5.20 -4.57 -14.81
C MET A 1 -5.61 -4.50 -13.35
N TYR A 2 -5.10 -3.52 -12.60
CA TYR A 2 -5.54 -3.23 -11.23
C TYR A 2 -6.24 -1.89 -11.22
N LEU A 3 -7.38 -1.80 -10.55
CA LEU A 3 -8.11 -0.55 -10.35
C LEU A 3 -8.30 -0.37 -8.85
N SER A 4 -8.04 0.83 -8.36
CA SER A 4 -8.40 1.22 -6.99
C SER A 4 -9.50 2.26 -7.05
N GLY A 5 -10.46 2.14 -6.14
CA GLY A 5 -11.60 3.03 -6.07
C GLY A 5 -12.41 2.81 -4.79
N PHE A 6 -13.49 3.56 -4.69
CA PHE A 6 -14.47 3.44 -3.61
C PHE A 6 -15.72 2.73 -4.14
N SER A 7 -16.41 2.01 -3.26
CA SER A 7 -17.68 1.35 -3.57
C SER A 7 -18.79 1.84 -2.63
N TYR A 8 -20.03 1.44 -2.87
CA TYR A 8 -21.12 1.76 -1.94
C TYR A 8 -20.95 1.09 -0.56
N LYS A 9 -20.21 -0.02 -0.48
CA LYS A 9 -19.90 -0.71 0.78
C LYS A 9 -18.69 -0.13 1.49
N HIS A 10 -17.72 0.33 0.72
CA HIS A 10 -16.49 0.94 1.20
C HIS A 10 -16.35 2.30 0.53
N PHE A 11 -17.16 3.26 0.95
CA PHE A 11 -17.26 4.57 0.30
C PHE A 11 -16.09 5.49 0.67
N CYS A 12 -15.95 6.58 -0.08
CA CYS A 12 -14.94 7.60 0.20
C CYS A 12 -15.35 8.40 1.44
N VAL A 13 -14.47 8.49 2.43
CA VAL A 13 -14.81 9.07 3.74
C VAL A 13 -14.01 10.34 4.09
N ASP A 14 -13.61 11.10 3.05
CA ASP A 14 -12.65 12.24 3.05
C ASP A 14 -11.21 11.80 2.70
N PRO A 15 -10.84 11.77 1.40
CA PRO A 15 -9.57 11.22 0.96
C PRO A 15 -8.39 12.20 1.12
N GLY A 16 -8.64 13.43 1.61
CA GLY A 16 -7.67 14.53 1.60
C GLY A 16 -6.89 14.65 0.29
N SER A 17 -5.55 14.71 0.38
CA SER A 17 -4.60 15.07 -0.69
C SER A 17 -4.34 14.00 -1.77
N GLY A 18 -5.32 13.15 -2.11
CA GLY A 18 -5.23 12.28 -3.29
C GLY A 18 -4.82 10.82 -3.01
N GLY A 19 -5.31 10.25 -1.89
CA GLY A 19 -5.13 8.83 -1.58
C GLY A 19 -5.82 7.87 -2.57
N ILE A 20 -5.46 6.59 -2.48
CA ILE A 20 -6.11 5.53 -3.27
C ILE A 20 -7.49 5.19 -2.68
N GLY A 21 -8.32 4.51 -3.47
CA GLY A 21 -9.60 4.01 -3.01
C GLY A 21 -9.48 2.99 -1.88
N SER A 22 -10.57 2.76 -1.16
CA SER A 22 -10.69 1.75 -0.09
C SER A 22 -10.79 0.32 -0.62
N GLU A 23 -10.95 0.13 -1.92
CA GLU A 23 -10.92 -1.17 -2.58
C GLU A 23 -9.88 -1.20 -3.70
N ILE A 24 -9.34 -2.39 -3.94
CA ILE A 24 -8.62 -2.73 -5.16
C ILE A 24 -9.34 -3.91 -5.82
N VAL A 25 -9.52 -3.84 -7.13
CA VAL A 25 -9.93 -4.97 -7.97
C VAL A 25 -8.86 -5.26 -9.02
N ARG A 26 -8.79 -6.53 -9.42
CA ARG A 26 -7.94 -6.98 -10.52
C ARG A 26 -8.81 -7.60 -11.59
N PHE A 27 -8.60 -7.19 -12.83
CA PHE A 27 -9.14 -7.84 -14.00
C PHE A 27 -8.01 -8.54 -14.78
N ASP A 28 -8.17 -9.84 -15.01
CA ASP A 28 -7.36 -10.59 -15.95
C ASP A 28 -7.83 -10.33 -17.38
N ASN A 29 -6.93 -10.53 -18.36
CA ASN A 29 -7.25 -10.40 -19.79
C ASN A 29 -7.90 -9.05 -20.15
N TRP A 30 -7.50 -7.98 -19.45
CA TRP A 30 -8.10 -6.65 -19.54
C TRP A 30 -8.22 -6.10 -20.97
N SER A 31 -7.19 -6.28 -21.80
CA SER A 31 -7.16 -5.73 -23.16
C SER A 31 -7.99 -6.52 -24.17
N THR A 32 -8.56 -7.66 -23.79
CA THR A 32 -9.30 -8.55 -24.70
C THR A 32 -10.67 -8.93 -24.15
N LYS A 33 -10.70 -9.69 -23.06
CA LYS A 33 -11.92 -10.13 -22.38
C LYS A 33 -11.71 -10.02 -20.87
N PRO A 34 -11.93 -8.83 -20.28
CA PRO A 34 -11.76 -8.61 -18.85
C PRO A 34 -12.53 -9.65 -18.02
N VAL A 35 -11.84 -10.32 -17.11
CA VAL A 35 -12.44 -11.22 -16.11
C VAL A 35 -12.01 -10.79 -14.73
N LEU A 36 -12.97 -10.58 -13.82
CA LEU A 36 -12.64 -10.25 -12.42
C LEU A 36 -11.88 -11.43 -11.79
N HIS A 37 -10.69 -11.16 -11.26
CA HIS A 37 -9.85 -12.16 -10.64
C HIS A 37 -10.49 -12.64 -9.32
N LYS A 38 -10.59 -13.96 -9.11
CA LYS A 38 -11.29 -14.59 -7.97
C LYS A 38 -10.82 -14.17 -6.57
N GLY A 39 -9.60 -13.66 -6.46
CA GLY A 39 -9.00 -13.17 -5.22
C GLY A 39 -9.40 -11.74 -4.85
N PHE A 40 -10.27 -11.08 -5.63
CA PHE A 40 -10.62 -9.66 -5.46
C PHE A 40 -12.14 -9.50 -5.26
N PRO A 41 -12.61 -8.40 -4.64
CA PRO A 41 -11.86 -7.21 -4.22
C PRO A 41 -10.95 -7.42 -3.01
N ILE A 42 -9.88 -6.64 -2.93
CA ILE A 42 -9.15 -6.39 -1.69
C ILE A 42 -9.81 -5.19 -1.03
N VAL A 43 -10.24 -5.34 0.21
CA VAL A 43 -10.67 -4.22 1.06
C VAL A 43 -9.45 -3.69 1.79
N ILE A 44 -9.07 -2.46 1.49
CA ILE A 44 -7.96 -1.76 2.15
C ILE A 44 -8.48 -1.23 3.48
N PRO A 45 -7.72 -1.41 4.58
CA PRO A 45 -8.08 -0.80 5.85
C PRO A 45 -8.35 0.69 5.69
N ASN A 46 -9.53 1.10 6.13
CA ASN A 46 -9.96 2.47 6.15
C ASN A 46 -10.74 2.73 7.43
N SER A 47 -10.53 3.88 8.06
CA SER A 47 -11.30 4.28 9.24
C SER A 47 -11.36 5.80 9.35
N GLN A 48 -12.50 6.31 9.80
CA GLN A 48 -12.73 7.73 10.02
C GLN A 48 -12.66 8.04 11.51
N ASN A 49 -11.82 9.00 11.90
CA ASN A 49 -11.73 9.50 13.28
C ASN A 49 -12.04 11.00 13.36
N GLY A 50 -12.99 11.46 12.54
CA GLY A 50 -13.51 12.85 12.54
C GLY A 50 -12.58 13.92 11.95
N LYS A 51 -11.34 13.59 11.59
CA LYS A 51 -10.39 14.47 10.88
C LYS A 51 -9.53 13.66 9.90
N PHE A 52 -9.09 14.28 8.80
CA PHE A 52 -8.20 13.66 7.81
C PHE A 52 -6.92 13.10 8.46
N TYR A 53 -6.22 13.90 9.26
CA TYR A 53 -4.95 13.54 9.92
C TYR A 53 -5.07 12.44 10.98
N THR A 54 -6.29 12.03 11.33
CA THR A 54 -6.55 10.95 12.29
C THR A 54 -7.18 9.73 11.63
N SER A 55 -7.43 9.79 10.32
CA SER A 55 -8.04 8.71 9.58
C SER A 55 -6.98 7.73 9.05
N VAL A 56 -7.39 6.48 8.87
CA VAL A 56 -6.57 5.47 8.19
C VAL A 56 -7.02 5.43 6.74
N HIS A 57 -6.11 5.67 5.80
CA HIS A 57 -6.36 5.50 4.37
C HIS A 57 -5.09 5.16 3.62
N GLY A 58 -5.22 4.37 2.56
CA GLY A 58 -4.09 4.11 1.66
C GLY A 58 -3.75 5.37 0.87
N GLN A 59 -2.48 5.74 0.82
CA GLN A 59 -2.03 6.87 0.01
C GLN A 59 -1.64 6.44 -1.40
N SER A 60 -0.91 5.32 -1.51
CA SER A 60 -0.23 4.97 -2.75
C SER A 60 -0.10 3.47 -2.92
N ILE A 61 -0.13 3.00 -4.17
CA ILE A 61 -0.09 1.58 -4.54
C ILE A 61 0.99 1.32 -5.60
N SER A 62 1.71 0.22 -5.46
CA SER A 62 2.53 -0.34 -6.52
C SER A 62 2.37 -1.85 -6.58
N VAL A 63 2.37 -2.41 -7.79
CA VAL A 63 2.29 -3.87 -8.00
C VAL A 63 3.58 -4.34 -8.65
N ALA A 64 4.15 -5.43 -8.12
CA ALA A 64 5.29 -6.10 -8.73
C ALA A 64 5.17 -7.61 -8.50
N GLY A 65 5.31 -8.39 -9.58
CA GLY A 65 5.27 -9.86 -9.51
C GLY A 65 4.00 -10.37 -8.83
N LYS A 66 4.19 -11.11 -7.72
CA LYS A 66 3.10 -11.71 -6.94
C LYS A 66 2.57 -10.82 -5.81
N ARG A 67 3.05 -9.57 -5.71
CA ARG A 67 2.76 -8.67 -4.59
C ARG A 67 2.14 -7.35 -5.02
N ILE A 68 1.20 -6.90 -4.22
CA ILE A 68 0.66 -5.54 -4.20
C ILE A 68 1.22 -4.88 -2.95
N PHE A 69 1.74 -3.67 -3.07
CA PHE A 69 2.27 -2.87 -1.97
C PHE A 69 1.41 -1.61 -1.84
N ILE A 70 1.03 -1.30 -0.60
CA ILE A 70 0.21 -0.14 -0.28
C ILE A 70 0.87 0.58 0.88
N CYS A 71 1.12 1.87 0.75
CA CYS A 71 1.55 2.70 1.87
C CYS A 71 0.40 3.60 2.32
N PHE A 72 0.32 3.82 3.62
CA PHE A 72 -0.72 4.62 4.27
C PHE A 72 -0.18 6.01 4.61
N ALA A 73 -1.07 7.00 4.59
CA ALA A 73 -0.80 8.33 5.12
C ALA A 73 -1.34 8.45 6.55
N ASN A 74 -0.89 9.47 7.28
CA ASN A 74 -1.41 9.83 8.60
C ASN A 74 -1.33 8.70 9.63
N ASN A 75 -2.49 8.06 9.90
CA ASN A 75 -2.57 6.89 10.75
C ASN A 75 -2.49 5.62 9.90
N ALA A 76 -1.67 4.68 10.35
CA ALA A 76 -1.60 3.35 9.77
C ALA A 76 -2.64 2.42 10.41
N PRO A 77 -3.00 1.30 9.74
CA PRO A 77 -3.97 0.36 10.27
C PRO A 77 -3.48 -0.38 11.53
N ASP A 78 -2.18 -0.34 11.82
CA ASP A 78 -1.59 -0.87 13.06
C ASP A 78 -1.63 0.14 14.24
N GLY A 79 -2.28 1.30 14.05
CA GLY A 79 -2.45 2.34 15.06
C GLY A 79 -1.28 3.32 15.18
N SER A 80 -0.21 3.13 14.41
CA SER A 80 0.89 4.10 14.38
C SER A 80 0.55 5.36 13.59
N LYS A 81 1.28 6.44 13.87
CA LYS A 81 1.09 7.76 13.24
C LYS A 81 2.20 8.08 12.24
N VAL A 82 2.71 7.04 11.57
CA VAL A 82 3.85 7.07 10.65
C VAL A 82 3.48 6.33 9.37
N GLY A 83 4.22 6.56 8.29
CA GLY A 83 4.04 5.86 7.03
C GLY A 83 4.39 4.38 7.18
N VAL A 84 3.36 3.55 7.27
CA VAL A 84 3.48 2.08 7.25
C VAL A 84 3.07 1.59 5.88
N CYS A 85 3.71 0.51 5.42
CA CYS A 85 3.36 -0.11 4.16
C CYS A 85 2.97 -1.58 4.34
N TYR A 86 1.86 -1.97 3.73
CA TYR A 86 1.32 -3.32 3.72
C TYR A 86 1.58 -3.98 2.38
N THR A 87 1.58 -5.31 2.39
CA THR A 87 1.67 -6.12 1.20
C THR A 87 0.56 -7.16 1.13
N TYR A 88 0.06 -7.39 -0.08
CA TYR A 88 -1.00 -8.35 -0.37
C TYR A 88 -0.59 -9.25 -1.53
N GLY A 89 -1.14 -10.46 -1.58
CA GLY A 89 -0.92 -11.41 -2.68
C GLY A 89 -1.75 -11.07 -3.91
N THR A 90 -1.15 -11.05 -5.10
CA THR A 90 -1.87 -10.76 -6.36
C THR A 90 -2.84 -11.86 -6.77
N GLU A 91 -2.63 -13.10 -6.29
CA GLU A 91 -3.46 -14.26 -6.64
C GLU A 91 -4.58 -14.49 -5.63
N THR A 92 -4.35 -14.14 -4.36
CA THR A 92 -5.29 -14.43 -3.27
C THR A 92 -6.04 -13.20 -2.78
N GLY A 93 -5.52 -12.01 -3.06
CA GLY A 93 -5.96 -10.75 -2.45
C GLY A 93 -5.75 -10.68 -0.93
N LYS A 94 -5.07 -11.66 -0.34
CA LYS A 94 -4.88 -11.74 1.11
C LYS A 94 -3.73 -10.84 1.54
N PHE A 95 -3.88 -10.23 2.72
CA PHE A 95 -2.80 -9.58 3.44
C PHE A 95 -1.69 -10.60 3.72
N ILE A 96 -0.44 -10.23 3.42
CA ILE A 96 0.72 -11.08 3.66
C ILE A 96 1.54 -10.54 4.84
N GLY A 97 1.63 -9.22 4.97
CA GLY A 97 2.41 -8.62 6.05
C GLY A 97 2.58 -7.12 5.91
N GLN A 98 3.30 -6.55 6.86
CA GLN A 98 3.66 -5.14 6.90
C GLN A 98 5.18 -5.00 6.92
N PHE A 99 5.69 -3.90 6.42
CA PHE A 99 7.11 -3.55 6.52
C PHE A 99 7.26 -2.10 6.94
N ASN A 100 8.32 -1.85 7.71
CA ASN A 100 8.64 -0.58 8.34
C ASN A 100 10.15 -0.33 8.21
N PRO A 101 10.61 0.93 8.35
CA PRO A 101 12.03 1.23 8.41
C PRO A 101 12.70 0.48 9.57
N GLY A 102 13.84 -0.15 9.28
CA GLY A 102 14.67 -0.80 10.29
C GLY A 102 15.55 0.20 11.07
N PRO A 103 16.22 -0.26 12.14
CA PRO A 103 17.08 0.59 12.98
C PRO A 103 18.21 1.28 12.21
N GLU A 104 18.67 0.70 11.10
CA GLU A 104 19.71 1.24 10.21
C GLU A 104 19.36 2.60 9.60
N VAL A 105 18.07 2.95 9.57
CA VAL A 105 17.56 4.25 9.11
C VAL A 105 16.79 4.99 10.21
N GLY A 106 17.02 4.62 11.47
CA GLY A 106 16.39 5.23 12.65
C GLY A 106 15.10 4.56 13.11
N GLY A 107 14.65 3.48 12.45
CA GLY A 107 13.46 2.74 12.84
C GLY A 107 12.14 3.43 12.49
N LYS A 108 11.04 2.72 12.76
CA LYS A 108 9.66 3.12 12.47
C LYS A 108 9.27 4.49 13.03
N GLU A 109 9.69 4.82 14.25
CA GLU A 109 9.37 6.10 14.90
C GLU A 109 10.03 7.32 14.24
N ASN A 110 11.01 7.09 13.36
CA ASN A 110 11.66 8.14 12.57
C ASN A 110 11.20 8.15 11.11
N ALA A 111 10.08 7.49 10.80
CA ALA A 111 9.43 7.54 9.49
C ALA A 111 8.31 8.58 9.49
N GLY A 112 8.24 9.39 8.44
CA GLY A 112 7.11 10.22 8.10
C GLY A 112 6.07 9.49 7.29
N TRP A 113 5.06 10.23 6.88
CA TRP A 113 3.98 9.72 6.05
C TRP A 113 4.45 9.54 4.60
N VAL A 114 3.70 8.71 3.89
CA VAL A 114 3.63 8.82 2.44
C VAL A 114 2.44 9.71 2.17
N ASP A 115 2.64 10.90 1.62
CA ASP A 115 1.57 11.90 1.45
C ASP A 115 1.37 12.36 -0.01
N ILE A 116 2.12 11.77 -0.94
CA ILE A 116 1.97 12.02 -2.39
C ILE A 116 1.36 10.83 -3.16
N PRO A 117 0.59 11.10 -4.24
CA PRO A 117 0.22 10.08 -5.20
C PRO A 117 1.47 9.45 -5.84
N ASN A 118 1.45 8.13 -6.03
CA ASN A 118 2.58 7.37 -6.57
C ASN A 118 3.87 7.45 -5.73
N GLY A 119 3.78 7.80 -4.44
CA GLY A 119 4.91 7.79 -3.49
C GLY A 119 5.52 6.40 -3.20
N ILE A 120 5.09 5.34 -3.87
CA ILE A 120 5.70 4.01 -3.79
C ILE A 120 5.99 3.46 -5.19
N LYS A 121 7.16 2.85 -5.36
CA LYS A 121 7.50 2.07 -6.55
C LYS A 121 8.16 0.75 -6.17
N ALA A 122 7.57 -0.35 -6.60
CA ALA A 122 8.10 -1.69 -6.41
C ALA A 122 8.70 -2.27 -7.70
N PHE A 123 9.77 -3.05 -7.55
CA PHE A 123 10.46 -3.75 -8.61
C PHE A 123 10.78 -5.18 -8.16
N LEU A 124 10.43 -6.17 -8.98
CA LEU A 124 10.80 -7.58 -8.76
C LEU A 124 12.15 -7.86 -9.41
N ARG A 125 13.10 -8.32 -8.60
CA ARG A 125 14.42 -8.77 -9.07
C ARG A 125 14.34 -10.21 -9.62
N SER A 126 15.31 -10.57 -10.44
CA SER A 126 15.43 -11.93 -11.02
C SER A 126 15.62 -13.04 -9.98
N ASN A 127 16.16 -12.69 -8.80
CA ASN A 127 16.30 -13.61 -7.66
C ASN A 127 15.01 -13.74 -6.81
N GLY A 128 13.91 -13.10 -7.23
CA GLY A 128 12.61 -13.15 -6.57
C GLY A 128 12.41 -12.14 -5.43
N GLU A 129 13.44 -11.38 -5.07
CA GLU A 129 13.32 -10.30 -4.07
C GLU A 129 12.60 -9.09 -4.65
N TYR A 130 11.99 -8.29 -3.79
CA TYR A 130 11.40 -7.01 -4.16
C TYR A 130 12.27 -5.86 -3.67
N LEU A 131 12.53 -4.89 -4.55
CA LEU A 131 13.00 -3.58 -4.18
C LEU A 131 11.80 -2.64 -4.15
N VAL A 132 11.57 -1.96 -3.03
CA VAL A 132 10.44 -1.04 -2.87
C VAL A 132 10.98 0.31 -2.46
N LEU A 133 10.88 1.30 -3.35
CA LEU A 133 11.22 2.69 -3.08
C LEU A 133 9.97 3.40 -2.55
N VAL A 134 10.11 4.07 -1.41
CA VAL A 134 9.01 4.78 -0.74
C VAL A 134 9.46 6.20 -0.42
N GLU A 135 8.64 7.17 -0.82
CA GLU A 135 8.72 8.56 -0.40
C GLU A 135 8.43 8.67 1.10
N GLU A 136 9.18 9.49 1.80
CA GLU A 136 9.06 9.66 3.25
C GLU A 136 9.26 11.15 3.61
N ASP A 137 8.16 11.82 3.91
CA ASP A 137 8.09 13.28 4.01
C ASP A 137 8.86 13.87 5.20
N TYR A 138 8.87 13.18 6.36
CA TYR A 138 9.32 13.76 7.62
C TYR A 138 10.78 14.19 7.60
N LYS A 139 11.70 13.30 7.21
CA LYS A 139 13.13 13.64 7.07
C LYS A 139 13.52 13.92 5.63
N SER A 140 12.55 14.23 4.78
CA SER A 140 12.72 14.56 3.37
C SER A 140 13.60 13.54 2.64
N ARG A 141 13.29 12.25 2.81
CA ARG A 141 14.11 11.15 2.30
C ARG A 141 13.27 10.17 1.52
N ASN A 142 13.95 9.30 0.78
CA ASN A 142 13.34 8.13 0.17
C ASN A 142 14.00 6.89 0.76
N LEU A 143 13.19 5.88 1.08
CA LEU A 143 13.66 4.62 1.65
C LEU A 143 13.55 3.51 0.61
N LEU A 144 14.63 2.74 0.44
CA LEU A 144 14.65 1.56 -0.41
C LEU A 144 14.63 0.30 0.46
N TYR A 145 13.49 -0.37 0.47
CA TYR A 145 13.33 -1.65 1.14
C TYR A 145 13.76 -2.78 0.22
N ARG A 146 14.49 -3.74 0.79
CA ARG A 146 14.78 -5.03 0.16
C ARG A 146 13.95 -6.09 0.87
N ILE A 147 12.89 -6.54 0.23
CA ILE A 147 11.97 -7.53 0.79
C ILE A 147 12.32 -8.90 0.19
N PRO A 148 12.59 -9.92 1.04
CA PRO A 148 12.86 -11.27 0.60
C PRO A 148 11.74 -11.89 -0.25
N SER A 149 12.09 -12.93 -1.00
CA SER A 149 11.15 -13.69 -1.83
C SER A 149 10.20 -14.60 -1.03
N ASN A 150 10.55 -14.90 0.22
CA ASN A 150 9.70 -15.68 1.12
C ASN A 150 8.68 -14.75 1.80
N ASP A 151 7.47 -15.26 2.07
CA ASP A 151 6.37 -14.51 2.69
C ASP A 151 6.62 -14.17 4.19
N ARG A 152 7.88 -13.98 4.59
CA ARG A 152 8.28 -13.66 5.96
C ARG A 152 8.46 -12.14 6.09
N TYR A 153 7.63 -11.55 6.95
CA TYR A 153 7.67 -10.15 7.36
C TYR A 153 7.99 -10.09 8.85
#